data_AF-A0A1S4ARB5-F1
#
_entry.id   AF-A0A1S4ARB5-F1
#
_cell.length_a   1.000
_cell.length_b   1.000
_cell.length_c   1.000
_cell.angle_alpha   90.00
_cell.angle_beta   90.00
_cell.angle_gamma   90.00
#
_symmetry.space_group_name_H-M   'P 1'
#
loop_
_entity.id
_entity.type
_entity.pdbx_description
1 polymer ?
#
loop_
_entity_poly.entity_id
_entity_poly.type
_entity_poly.pdbx_seq_one_letter_code
_entity_poly.pdbx_strand_id
1 'polypeptide(L)'
;MELSFSNASSLRFLQTDSVPLHYCSIPGSFHTFSNSYLASKSISLRRPLIWRQPRSVRLRAESVSPTESNGSVDKHVDDDFIIEDVPHLTDFLPHLPSYPNPLKRSQAYAIVKETFVNPEDVVAKNIIVQKDSPRGVHFRRAGPREKVFFTPEEVRACIVTCGGLCPGINTVIREIVCGLKNMYGVDDVIGIQGGYRGFYSKNTLNLTTKVVTDIHKRGGTFLQTSRGGHDTKKIVDNIQDRGINQVYIIGGDGTQKGAAAIYKEVEKRGIKVAVAGIPKTIDNDIAVIDKSFGFDTAVEEAQRAINAAHVEAESMENGVGIVKLMGRYSGFIAMLATLGNRDVDCCLIPESPFFLEGPGGLYEYVEQRLKENGHVLIVLAEGAGQEYVAQSMQAFQEKDASGNRLLLDVGLWLTQHIKDHFTNIRKMTINMKYIDPTYMIRAIPSNASDNIYCTLLAQSAVHGAMAGFTGFTVGPVNSRHAYIPIDRVTETTNTVNLTGRMWARLLASTNQPSFIQHSQAERERELIDRLLMQFTI
;
A
#
# COMPACT_ATOMS: atom_id res chain seq x y z
N MET A 1 16.26 57.27 40.53
CA MET A 1 15.30 57.75 39.50
C MET A 1 14.63 56.53 38.93
N GLU A 2 13.44 56.24 39.46
CA GLU A 2 12.50 55.22 39.02
C GLU A 2 11.75 55.70 37.77
N LEU A 3 11.43 54.77 36.86
CA LEU A 3 10.38 54.91 35.84
C LEU A 3 9.76 53.49 35.70
N SER A 4 8.78 53.13 36.52
CA SER A 4 7.33 53.33 36.36
C SER A 4 6.66 52.37 35.35
N PHE A 5 5.96 51.40 35.92
CA PHE A 5 4.99 50.52 35.27
C PHE A 5 3.60 51.18 35.28
N SER A 6 2.89 51.15 34.15
CA SER A 6 1.43 51.28 33.99
C SER A 6 1.10 50.97 32.51
N ASN A 7 0.01 50.36 32.07
CA ASN A 7 -1.22 49.87 32.68
C ASN A 7 -1.76 48.77 31.76
N ALA A 8 -2.29 47.70 32.35
CA ALA A 8 -3.05 46.67 31.66
C ALA A 8 -4.51 47.14 31.47
N SER A 9 -5.03 47.03 30.25
CA SER A 9 -6.44 47.24 29.94
C SER A 9 -7.16 45.89 29.89
N SER A 10 -8.23 45.83 30.67
CA SER A 10 -9.17 44.73 30.85
C SER A 10 -10.21 44.74 29.74
N LEU A 11 -10.57 43.56 29.22
CA LEU A 11 -11.87 43.31 28.59
C LEU A 11 -12.33 41.89 28.89
N ARG A 12 -13.52 41.83 29.48
CA ARG A 12 -14.20 40.67 30.07
C ARG A 12 -14.71 39.74 28.98
N PHE A 13 -14.52 38.43 29.13
CA PHE A 13 -15.27 37.42 28.38
C PHE A 13 -16.57 37.09 29.12
N LEU A 14 -17.67 37.18 28.37
CA LEU A 14 -19.02 36.84 28.78
C LEU A 14 -19.16 35.31 28.92
N GLN A 15 -19.59 34.88 30.11
CA GLN A 15 -20.16 33.57 30.39
C GLN A 15 -21.48 33.42 29.62
N THR A 16 -21.62 32.34 28.84
CA THR A 16 -22.93 31.89 28.34
C THR A 16 -23.05 30.37 28.53
N ASP A 17 -23.88 30.04 29.52
CA ASP A 17 -24.84 28.93 29.64
C ASP A 17 -24.49 27.55 29.06
N SER A 18 -24.11 26.67 29.99
CA SER A 18 -24.13 25.22 29.88
C SER A 18 -25.56 24.66 29.83
N VAL A 19 -25.90 23.95 28.75
CA VAL A 19 -27.14 23.16 28.60
C VAL A 19 -26.95 21.77 29.24
N PRO A 20 -27.82 21.30 30.15
CA PRO A 20 -27.70 19.97 30.73
C PRO A 20 -28.37 18.90 29.84
N LEU A 21 -27.61 17.84 29.51
CA LEU A 21 -28.11 16.62 28.88
C LEU A 21 -28.87 15.77 29.91
N HIS A 22 -30.19 15.74 29.79
CA HIS A 22 -31.06 14.80 30.51
C HIS A 22 -30.86 13.38 29.97
N TYR A 23 -30.34 12.49 30.82
CA TYR A 23 -30.47 11.04 30.68
C TYR A 23 -31.93 10.66 30.99
N CYS A 24 -32.66 10.13 30.00
CA CYS A 24 -33.98 9.54 30.19
C CYS A 24 -33.85 8.01 30.10
N SER A 25 -33.92 7.37 31.25
CA SER A 25 -34.05 5.93 31.43
C SER A 25 -35.54 5.55 31.41
N ILE A 26 -35.94 4.62 30.53
CA ILE A 26 -37.25 3.96 30.59
C ILE A 26 -37.03 2.44 30.64
N PRO A 27 -37.69 1.72 31.58
CA PRO A 27 -37.61 0.27 31.74
C PRO A 27 -38.75 -0.49 31.05
N GLY A 28 -38.55 -1.80 30.80
CA GLY A 28 -39.62 -2.77 30.47
C GLY A 28 -39.27 -3.66 29.27
N SER A 29 -38.69 -4.84 29.47
CA SER A 29 -39.36 -6.14 29.68
C SER A 29 -40.06 -6.70 28.43
N PHE A 30 -39.45 -7.68 27.76
CA PHE A 30 -40.19 -8.68 26.96
C PHE A 30 -39.48 -10.05 27.01
N HIS A 31 -40.11 -10.94 27.78
CA HIS A 31 -40.36 -12.36 27.54
C HIS A 31 -39.26 -13.27 26.97
N THR A 32 -38.78 -14.12 27.87
CA THR A 32 -38.28 -15.46 27.61
C THR A 32 -39.32 -16.31 26.88
N PHE A 33 -38.95 -16.82 25.70
CA PHE A 33 -39.61 -17.97 25.09
C PHE A 33 -38.61 -19.11 24.94
N SER A 34 -38.78 -20.11 25.79
CA SER A 34 -38.33 -21.47 25.57
C SER A 34 -39.12 -22.10 24.42
N ASN A 35 -38.45 -22.66 23.42
CA ASN A 35 -38.86 -23.96 22.92
C ASN A 35 -37.72 -24.68 22.19
N SER A 36 -37.44 -25.85 22.74
CA SER A 36 -36.78 -27.01 22.18
C SER A 36 -37.47 -27.54 20.92
N TYR A 37 -36.73 -28.40 20.20
CA TYR A 37 -37.07 -29.18 19.00
C TYR A 37 -36.81 -28.49 17.66
N LEU A 38 -35.71 -28.89 16.99
CA LEU A 38 -35.81 -29.58 15.70
C LEU A 38 -34.47 -30.23 15.31
N ALA A 39 -34.62 -31.44 14.78
CA ALA A 39 -33.60 -32.43 14.56
C ALA A 39 -32.61 -32.07 13.44
N SER A 40 -31.37 -32.54 13.64
CA SER A 40 -30.30 -32.58 12.65
C SER A 40 -30.68 -33.45 11.44
N LYS A 41 -30.97 -32.80 10.31
CA LYS A 41 -30.91 -33.45 8.99
C LYS A 41 -29.56 -33.16 8.36
N SER A 42 -28.75 -34.20 8.23
CA SER A 42 -27.55 -34.24 7.42
C SER A 42 -27.89 -33.91 5.95
N ILE A 43 -27.35 -32.82 5.43
CA ILE A 43 -27.37 -32.51 4.00
C ILE A 43 -25.93 -32.44 3.50
N SER A 44 -25.66 -33.27 2.50
CA SER A 44 -24.40 -33.48 1.82
C SER A 44 -23.72 -32.18 1.36
N LEU A 45 -22.43 -32.05 1.67
CA LEU A 45 -21.52 -31.06 1.08
C LEU A 45 -21.44 -31.27 -0.44
N ARG A 46 -22.17 -30.46 -1.21
CA ARG A 46 -21.91 -30.29 -2.64
C ARG A 46 -20.67 -29.42 -2.82
N ARG A 47 -19.69 -29.93 -3.57
CA ARG A 47 -18.46 -29.25 -3.99
C ARG A 47 -18.76 -27.84 -4.54
N PRO A 48 -18.02 -26.79 -4.15
CA PRO A 48 -18.15 -25.51 -4.81
C PRO A 48 -17.60 -25.58 -6.23
N LEU A 49 -18.36 -25.01 -7.16
CA LEU A 49 -18.06 -24.90 -8.58
C LEU A 49 -16.74 -24.14 -8.80
N ILE A 50 -15.89 -24.73 -9.63
CA ILE A 50 -14.60 -24.22 -10.08
C ILE A 50 -14.79 -22.82 -10.67
N TRP A 51 -14.13 -21.83 -10.09
CA TRP A 51 -13.96 -20.49 -10.65
C TRP A 51 -13.23 -20.60 -12.00
N ARG A 52 -13.88 -20.15 -13.08
CA ARG A 52 -13.22 -19.95 -14.37
C ARG A 52 -12.30 -18.73 -14.25
N GLN A 53 -10.99 -18.95 -14.35
CA GLN A 53 -9.99 -17.90 -14.51
C GLN A 53 -10.26 -17.06 -15.76
N PRO A 54 -9.94 -15.75 -15.76
CA PRO A 54 -9.93 -14.96 -16.98
C PRO A 54 -8.84 -15.50 -17.94
N ARG A 55 -9.15 -15.53 -19.24
CA ARG A 55 -8.24 -16.01 -20.29
C ARG A 55 -6.99 -15.13 -20.35
N SER A 56 -5.83 -15.66 -19.98
CA SER A 56 -4.55 -15.12 -20.44
C SER A 56 -4.50 -15.16 -21.96
N VAL A 57 -4.33 -14.00 -22.61
CA VAL A 57 -4.18 -13.95 -24.07
C VAL A 57 -2.74 -14.34 -24.41
N ARG A 58 -2.54 -15.55 -24.93
CA ARG A 58 -1.29 -15.95 -25.59
C ARG A 58 -1.24 -15.23 -26.93
N LEU A 59 -0.60 -14.06 -26.98
CA LEU A 59 -0.27 -13.42 -28.25
C LEU A 59 0.92 -14.16 -28.86
N ARG A 60 0.68 -14.91 -29.94
CA ARG A 60 1.73 -15.51 -30.77
C ARG A 60 2.33 -14.41 -31.65
N ALA A 61 3.64 -14.21 -31.56
CA ALA A 61 4.36 -13.44 -32.56
C ALA A 61 4.44 -14.26 -33.85
N GLU A 62 3.71 -13.87 -34.90
CA GLU A 62 3.94 -14.37 -36.25
C GLU A 62 5.00 -13.50 -36.92
N SER A 63 6.22 -14.03 -37.04
CA SER A 63 7.29 -13.40 -37.83
C SER A 63 7.09 -13.72 -39.32
N VAL A 64 6.99 -12.68 -40.14
CA VAL A 64 6.94 -12.76 -41.60
C VAL A 64 8.28 -13.25 -42.16
N SER A 65 8.28 -14.35 -42.91
CA SER A 65 9.43 -14.89 -43.66
C SER A 65 9.64 -14.19 -45.01
N PRO A 66 10.88 -14.22 -45.55
CA PRO A 66 11.00 -14.81 -46.88
C PRO A 66 12.19 -15.77 -47.07
N THR A 67 11.88 -16.83 -47.81
CA THR A 67 12.73 -17.67 -48.69
C THR A 67 13.67 -18.73 -48.11
N GLU A 68 13.62 -19.88 -48.78
CA GLU A 68 14.04 -21.23 -48.41
C GLU A 68 15.56 -21.47 -48.47
N SER A 69 16.09 -22.29 -47.55
CA SER A 69 16.55 -23.66 -47.86
C SER A 69 17.36 -24.29 -46.72
N ASN A 70 17.15 -25.60 -46.57
CA ASN A 70 17.93 -26.61 -45.84
C ASN A 70 17.80 -26.70 -44.31
N GLY A 71 16.87 -27.57 -43.89
CA GLY A 71 17.27 -28.80 -43.19
C GLY A 71 17.76 -28.66 -41.74
N SER A 72 16.92 -28.14 -40.86
CA SER A 72 16.90 -28.54 -39.45
C SER A 72 15.46 -28.56 -38.98
N VAL A 73 15.09 -29.58 -38.19
CA VAL A 73 13.80 -29.64 -37.52
C VAL A 73 13.79 -28.49 -36.52
N ASP A 74 13.20 -27.38 -36.93
CA ASP A 74 13.04 -26.20 -36.09
C ASP A 74 12.06 -26.57 -34.99
N LYS A 75 12.61 -27.02 -33.85
CA LYS A 75 11.85 -27.09 -32.62
C LYS A 75 11.43 -25.66 -32.34
N HIS A 76 10.18 -25.31 -32.60
CA HIS A 76 9.57 -24.10 -32.05
C HIS A 76 9.81 -24.13 -30.54
N VAL A 77 10.84 -23.40 -30.09
CA VAL A 77 11.10 -23.17 -28.68
C VAL A 77 10.01 -22.19 -28.25
N ASP A 78 9.00 -22.69 -27.55
CA ASP A 78 8.08 -21.85 -26.78
C ASP A 78 8.97 -21.13 -25.75
N ASP A 79 9.35 -19.88 -26.03
CA ASP A 79 10.25 -19.10 -25.18
C ASP A 79 9.55 -18.60 -23.89
N ASP A 80 8.31 -19.04 -23.68
CA ASP A 80 7.42 -18.76 -22.55
C ASP A 80 7.31 -17.25 -22.27
N PHE A 81 7.30 -16.45 -23.34
CA PHE A 81 7.04 -15.02 -23.26
C PHE A 81 5.55 -14.76 -23.05
N ILE A 82 5.17 -14.39 -21.83
CA ILE A 82 3.78 -14.17 -21.42
C ILE A 82 3.56 -12.68 -21.18
N ILE A 83 2.64 -12.05 -21.93
CA ILE A 83 2.17 -10.69 -21.62
C ILE A 83 0.94 -10.79 -20.73
N GLU A 84 1.04 -10.30 -19.50
CA GLU A 84 -0.10 -10.02 -18.64
C GLU A 84 -0.63 -8.62 -18.97
N ASP A 85 -1.45 -8.55 -20.01
CA ASP A 85 -1.91 -7.28 -20.56
C ASP A 85 -3.09 -6.67 -19.80
N VAL A 86 -3.30 -5.37 -20.01
CA VAL A 86 -4.39 -4.61 -19.39
C VAL A 86 -5.57 -4.41 -20.34
N PRO A 87 -6.82 -4.41 -19.83
CA PRO A 87 -7.99 -4.18 -20.66
C PRO A 87 -8.00 -2.82 -21.35
N HIS A 88 -8.63 -2.78 -22.51
CA HIS A 88 -8.83 -1.57 -23.29
C HIS A 88 -10.33 -1.37 -23.59
N LEU A 89 -10.78 -0.12 -23.68
CA LEU A 89 -12.19 0.18 -23.96
C LEU A 89 -12.71 -0.46 -25.25
N THR A 90 -11.84 -0.64 -26.25
CA THR A 90 -12.20 -1.30 -27.52
C THR A 90 -12.52 -2.78 -27.38
N ASP A 91 -12.13 -3.42 -26.28
CA ASP A 91 -12.40 -4.84 -26.04
C ASP A 91 -13.91 -5.10 -25.88
N PHE A 92 -14.64 -4.11 -25.38
CA PHE A 92 -16.11 -4.16 -25.22
C PHE A 92 -16.85 -3.02 -25.95
N LEU A 93 -16.14 -2.05 -26.54
CA LEU A 93 -16.66 -0.99 -27.40
C LEU A 93 -15.85 -0.90 -28.71
N PRO A 94 -16.03 -1.85 -29.66
CA PRO A 94 -15.12 -2.03 -30.79
C PRO A 94 -15.11 -0.88 -31.81
N HIS A 95 -16.14 -0.03 -31.81
CA HIS A 95 -16.30 1.07 -32.77
C HIS A 95 -15.93 2.45 -32.20
N LEU A 96 -15.15 2.49 -31.12
CA LEU A 96 -14.69 3.77 -30.57
C LEU A 96 -13.76 4.50 -31.55
N PRO A 97 -14.01 5.79 -31.84
CA PRO A 97 -13.09 6.60 -32.61
C PRO A 97 -11.78 6.82 -31.83
N SER A 98 -10.68 6.90 -32.56
CA SER A 98 -9.37 7.27 -32.03
C SER A 98 -8.92 8.62 -32.59
N TYR A 99 -8.25 9.42 -31.78
CA TYR A 99 -7.79 10.77 -32.11
C TYR A 99 -6.27 10.87 -31.99
N PRO A 100 -5.60 11.76 -32.74
CA PRO A 100 -4.18 12.02 -32.53
C PRO A 100 -3.94 12.60 -31.14
N ASN A 101 -2.92 12.12 -30.45
CA ASN A 101 -2.58 12.62 -29.10
C ASN A 101 -2.13 14.09 -29.16
N PRO A 102 -2.72 15.00 -28.34
CA PRO A 102 -2.35 16.42 -28.32
C PRO A 102 -0.88 16.68 -27.99
N LEU A 103 -0.21 15.73 -27.31
CA LEU A 103 1.22 15.80 -27.02
C LEU A 103 2.10 15.87 -28.28
N LYS A 104 1.59 15.49 -29.46
CA LYS A 104 2.29 15.70 -30.75
C LYS A 104 2.66 17.17 -30.98
N ARG A 105 1.92 18.10 -30.36
CA ARG A 105 2.12 19.56 -30.48
C ARG A 105 2.70 20.17 -29.21
N SER A 106 3.04 19.36 -28.20
CA SER A 106 3.56 19.86 -26.94
C SER A 106 5.02 20.31 -27.09
N GLN A 107 5.29 21.56 -26.71
CA GLN A 107 6.65 22.10 -26.72
C GLN A 107 7.59 21.32 -25.77
N ALA A 108 7.08 20.83 -24.64
CA ALA A 108 7.85 20.05 -23.68
C ALA A 108 8.35 18.70 -24.28
N TYR A 109 7.59 18.14 -25.22
CA TYR A 109 7.92 16.89 -25.88
C TYR A 109 8.62 17.09 -27.24
N ALA A 110 8.75 18.32 -27.73
CA ALA A 110 9.32 18.61 -29.05
C ALA A 110 10.80 18.19 -29.20
N ILE A 111 11.56 18.16 -28.11
CA ILE A 111 12.98 17.74 -28.09
C ILE A 111 13.17 16.23 -27.87
N VAL A 112 12.10 15.52 -27.51
CA VAL A 112 12.16 14.08 -27.20
C VAL A 112 12.20 13.30 -28.51
N LYS A 113 13.24 12.48 -28.70
CA LYS A 113 13.41 11.67 -29.93
C LYS A 113 12.25 10.69 -30.16
N GLU A 114 11.76 10.09 -29.07
CA GLU A 114 10.63 9.15 -29.06
C GLU A 114 9.59 9.61 -28.03
N THR A 115 8.66 10.46 -28.46
CA THR A 115 7.61 11.00 -27.59
C THR A 115 6.62 9.93 -27.13
N PHE A 116 6.33 8.94 -27.99
CA PHE A 116 5.28 7.95 -27.74
C PHE A 116 5.87 6.57 -27.50
N VAL A 117 5.26 5.85 -26.57
CA VAL A 117 5.61 4.46 -26.28
C VAL A 117 5.02 3.57 -27.36
N ASN A 118 5.85 2.69 -27.92
CA ASN A 118 5.41 1.70 -28.90
C ASN A 118 4.39 0.75 -28.24
N PRO A 119 3.28 0.38 -28.90
CA PRO A 119 2.38 -0.64 -28.39
C PRO A 119 3.11 -1.91 -27.94
N GLU A 120 4.09 -2.39 -28.70
CA GLU A 120 4.82 -3.63 -28.41
C GLU A 120 5.87 -3.52 -27.28
N ASP A 121 6.08 -2.32 -26.72
CA ASP A 121 6.99 -2.14 -25.60
C ASP A 121 6.45 -2.82 -24.34
N VAL A 122 7.19 -3.80 -23.83
CA VAL A 122 6.90 -4.49 -22.57
C VAL A 122 8.05 -4.37 -21.56
N VAL A 123 7.70 -4.54 -20.29
CA VAL A 123 8.60 -4.53 -19.14
C VAL A 123 8.57 -5.93 -18.52
N ALA A 124 9.72 -6.59 -18.49
CA ALA A 124 9.84 -7.91 -17.87
C ALA A 124 9.62 -7.80 -16.35
N LYS A 125 8.87 -8.75 -15.78
CA LYS A 125 8.70 -8.88 -14.33
C LYS A 125 10.00 -9.35 -13.65
N ASN A 126 10.65 -10.34 -14.24
CA ASN A 126 11.92 -10.88 -13.77
C ASN A 126 13.01 -10.56 -14.80
N ILE A 127 14.01 -9.78 -14.40
CA ILE A 127 15.18 -9.46 -15.24
C ILE A 127 16.40 -10.34 -14.92
N ILE A 128 16.34 -11.09 -13.82
CA ILE A 128 17.33 -12.10 -13.45
C ILE A 128 16.73 -13.45 -13.80
N VAL A 129 17.28 -14.08 -14.84
CA VAL A 129 16.85 -15.38 -15.36
C VAL A 129 18.05 -16.31 -15.52
N GLN A 130 17.82 -17.62 -15.51
CA GLN A 130 18.85 -18.58 -15.90
C GLN A 130 18.90 -18.67 -17.43
N LYS A 131 20.06 -19.04 -17.99
CA LYS A 131 20.32 -19.01 -19.44
C LYS A 131 19.24 -19.74 -20.25
N ASP A 132 18.76 -20.87 -19.74
CA ASP A 132 17.82 -21.75 -20.44
C ASP A 132 16.43 -21.76 -19.76
N SER A 133 16.15 -20.79 -18.88
CA SER A 133 14.83 -20.67 -18.25
C SER A 133 13.84 -19.87 -19.10
N PRO A 134 12.52 -20.13 -18.96
CA PRO A 134 11.45 -19.32 -19.53
C PRO A 134 11.66 -17.81 -19.38
N ARG A 135 11.31 -17.02 -20.40
CA ARG A 135 11.36 -15.55 -20.33
C ARG A 135 10.35 -15.00 -19.33
N GLY A 136 9.23 -15.69 -19.15
CA GLY A 136 8.25 -15.42 -18.11
C GLY A 136 7.35 -14.22 -18.40
N VAL A 137 6.85 -13.62 -17.32
CA VAL A 137 5.79 -12.59 -17.36
C VAL A 137 6.34 -11.22 -17.69
N HIS A 138 5.62 -10.51 -18.56
CA HIS A 138 5.88 -9.15 -18.98
C HIS A 138 4.62 -8.30 -18.86
N PHE A 139 4.79 -7.02 -18.57
CA PHE A 139 3.72 -6.02 -18.48
C PHE A 139 3.89 -4.97 -19.57
N ARG A 140 2.79 -4.38 -20.03
CA ARG A 140 2.86 -3.32 -21.05
C ARG A 140 3.53 -2.07 -20.47
N ARG A 141 4.47 -1.46 -21.20
CA ARG A 141 5.16 -0.24 -20.76
C ARG A 141 4.18 0.93 -20.65
N ALA A 142 4.19 1.65 -19.53
CA ALA A 142 3.36 2.82 -19.33
C ALA A 142 3.91 4.04 -20.07
N GLY A 143 3.02 4.92 -20.53
CA GLY A 143 3.40 6.19 -21.15
C GLY A 143 2.42 6.65 -22.25
N PRO A 144 2.66 7.83 -22.83
CA PRO A 144 1.78 8.39 -23.85
C PRO A 144 1.75 7.52 -25.11
N ARG A 145 0.55 7.31 -25.66
CA ARG A 145 0.32 6.64 -26.94
C ARG A 145 0.09 7.65 -28.05
N GLU A 146 0.39 7.28 -29.29
CA GLU A 146 0.15 8.17 -30.45
C GLU A 146 -1.31 8.54 -30.65
N LYS A 147 -2.20 7.61 -30.29
CA LYS A 147 -3.65 7.74 -30.40
C LYS A 147 -4.26 7.76 -29.01
N VAL A 148 -5.30 8.56 -28.84
CA VAL A 148 -6.14 8.64 -27.64
C VAL A 148 -7.58 8.32 -28.01
N PHE A 149 -8.38 7.88 -27.03
CA PHE A 149 -9.79 7.51 -27.20
C PHE A 149 -10.74 8.47 -26.50
N PHE A 150 -10.16 9.54 -25.96
CA PHE A 150 -10.86 10.65 -25.34
C PHE A 150 -10.42 11.98 -25.97
N THR A 151 -11.36 12.81 -26.40
CA THR A 151 -11.09 14.23 -26.67
C THR A 151 -11.16 15.06 -25.39
N PRO A 152 -10.46 16.19 -25.31
CA PRO A 152 -10.41 16.97 -24.07
C PRO A 152 -11.78 17.48 -23.62
N GLU A 153 -12.64 17.83 -24.57
CA GLU A 153 -13.97 18.41 -24.34
C GLU A 153 -15.00 17.38 -23.87
N GLU A 154 -14.80 16.10 -24.19
CA GLU A 154 -15.69 15.04 -23.72
C GLU A 154 -15.30 14.52 -22.33
N VAL A 155 -14.06 14.74 -21.86
CA VAL A 155 -13.60 14.18 -20.59
C VAL A 155 -14.23 14.91 -19.42
N ARG A 156 -14.89 14.12 -18.56
CA ARG A 156 -15.23 14.49 -17.19
C ARG A 156 -14.58 13.47 -16.25
N ALA A 157 -13.46 13.88 -15.67
CA ALA A 157 -12.65 13.02 -14.81
C ALA A 157 -13.05 13.16 -13.35
N CYS A 158 -13.02 12.07 -12.60
CA CYS A 158 -13.14 12.11 -11.14
C CYS A 158 -11.94 11.47 -10.44
N ILE A 159 -11.57 12.05 -9.29
CA ILE A 159 -10.50 11.55 -8.42
C ILE A 159 -11.09 11.25 -7.05
N VAL A 160 -10.77 10.07 -6.49
CA VAL A 160 -11.19 9.67 -5.14
C VAL A 160 -10.03 9.07 -4.37
N THR A 161 -9.93 9.39 -3.08
CA THR A 161 -8.93 8.82 -2.17
C THR A 161 -9.60 8.02 -1.06
N CYS A 162 -9.13 6.80 -0.83
CA CYS A 162 -9.72 5.86 0.12
C CYS A 162 -8.67 5.27 1.08
N GLY A 163 -9.13 4.83 2.26
CA GLY A 163 -8.32 4.17 3.27
C GLY A 163 -7.44 5.11 4.08
N GLY A 164 -6.41 4.56 4.73
CA GLY A 164 -5.52 5.34 5.59
C GLY A 164 -4.57 6.25 4.81
N LEU A 165 -4.11 7.33 5.47
CA LEU A 165 -3.18 8.31 4.91
C LEU A 165 -1.80 7.70 4.61
N CYS A 166 -1.10 8.34 3.68
CA CYS A 166 0.24 8.02 3.21
C CYS A 166 0.84 9.30 2.61
N PRO A 167 2.13 9.58 2.79
CA PRO A 167 2.78 10.71 2.12
C PRO A 167 2.62 10.61 0.59
N GLY A 168 2.42 11.74 -0.09
CA GLY A 168 2.31 11.80 -1.55
C GLY A 168 0.91 11.75 -2.15
N ILE A 169 -0.16 11.46 -1.38
CA ILE A 169 -1.54 11.45 -1.91
C ILE A 169 -1.91 12.78 -2.59
N ASN A 170 -1.59 13.91 -1.94
CA ASN A 170 -1.86 15.22 -2.52
C ASN A 170 -1.02 15.50 -3.78
N THR A 171 0.21 14.99 -3.83
CA THR A 171 1.06 15.07 -5.03
C THR A 171 0.40 14.31 -6.18
N VAL A 172 -0.05 13.07 -5.96
CA VAL A 172 -0.79 12.30 -6.98
C VAL A 172 -2.03 13.04 -7.48
N ILE A 173 -2.87 13.58 -6.58
CA ILE A 173 -4.06 14.36 -6.97
C ILE A 173 -3.65 15.54 -7.86
N ARG A 174 -2.66 16.32 -7.44
CA ARG A 174 -2.17 17.49 -8.17
C ARG A 174 -1.70 17.10 -9.56
N GLU A 175 -0.87 16.06 -9.66
CA GLU A 175 -0.25 15.64 -10.92
C GLU A 175 -1.26 15.03 -11.89
N ILE A 176 -2.34 14.39 -11.42
CA ILE A 176 -3.45 13.98 -12.28
C ILE A 176 -4.16 15.21 -12.85
N VAL A 177 -4.55 16.17 -12.00
CA VAL A 177 -5.25 17.40 -12.43
C VAL A 177 -4.40 18.22 -13.40
N CYS A 178 -3.13 18.44 -13.05
CA CYS A 178 -2.17 19.14 -13.91
C CYS A 178 -1.88 18.37 -15.19
N GLY A 179 -1.78 17.04 -15.15
CA GLY A 179 -1.58 16.22 -16.34
C GLY A 179 -2.76 16.28 -17.30
N LEU A 180 -3.98 16.11 -16.79
CA LEU A 180 -5.22 16.25 -17.56
C LEU A 180 -5.32 17.63 -18.21
N LYS A 181 -5.09 18.71 -17.45
CA LYS A 181 -5.21 20.08 -17.97
C LYS A 181 -4.06 20.47 -18.90
N ASN A 182 -2.82 20.30 -18.47
CA ASN A 182 -1.66 20.87 -19.16
C ASN A 182 -1.18 20.00 -20.34
N MET A 183 -1.32 18.68 -20.25
CA MET A 183 -0.90 17.77 -21.32
C MET A 183 -2.02 17.46 -22.31
N TYR A 184 -3.25 17.40 -21.81
CA TYR A 184 -4.41 16.96 -22.60
C TYR A 184 -5.48 18.03 -22.78
N GLY A 185 -5.42 19.18 -22.11
CA GLY A 185 -6.41 20.25 -22.28
C GLY A 185 -7.76 20.00 -21.61
N VAL A 186 -7.86 19.00 -20.72
CA VAL A 186 -9.10 18.65 -20.01
C VAL A 186 -9.38 19.67 -18.91
N ASP A 187 -10.60 20.22 -18.89
CA ASP A 187 -11.03 21.24 -17.93
C ASP A 187 -11.99 20.74 -16.84
N ASP A 188 -12.71 19.65 -17.11
CA ASP A 188 -13.75 19.13 -16.19
C ASP A 188 -13.19 17.99 -15.33
N VAL A 189 -12.60 18.36 -14.19
CA VAL A 189 -12.07 17.41 -13.21
C VAL A 189 -12.72 17.65 -11.85
N ILE A 190 -13.30 16.60 -11.28
CA ILE A 190 -13.96 16.67 -9.97
C ILE A 190 -13.29 15.74 -8.94
N GLY A 191 -13.27 16.17 -7.68
CA GLY A 191 -12.83 15.38 -6.55
C GLY A 191 -14.02 14.84 -5.77
N ILE A 192 -14.07 13.53 -5.54
CA ILE A 192 -15.07 12.90 -4.69
C ILE A 192 -14.57 12.93 -3.24
N GLN A 193 -15.32 13.60 -2.36
CA GLN A 193 -14.88 13.79 -0.98
C GLN A 193 -15.20 12.61 -0.06
N GLY A 194 -14.27 12.25 0.82
CA GLY A 194 -14.52 11.25 1.86
C GLY A 194 -14.59 9.80 1.36
N GLY A 195 -13.75 9.44 0.40
CA GLY A 195 -13.65 8.08 -0.15
C GLY A 195 -14.90 7.61 -0.89
N TYR A 196 -15.14 6.29 -0.93
CA TYR A 196 -16.26 5.73 -1.70
C TYR A 196 -17.64 6.23 -1.27
N ARG A 197 -17.81 6.57 0.01
CA ARG A 197 -19.06 7.16 0.53
C ARG A 197 -19.40 8.49 -0.15
N GLY A 198 -18.39 9.20 -0.64
CA GLY A 198 -18.53 10.46 -1.39
C GLY A 198 -19.34 10.34 -2.67
N PHE A 199 -19.39 9.15 -3.28
CA PHE A 199 -20.24 8.93 -4.44
C PHE A 199 -21.72 9.09 -4.08
N TYR A 200 -22.15 8.76 -2.87
CA TYR A 200 -23.58 8.83 -2.49
C TYR A 200 -23.97 10.17 -1.86
N SER A 201 -23.02 10.89 -1.25
CA SER A 201 -23.29 12.11 -0.49
C SER A 201 -23.37 13.39 -1.35
N LYS A 202 -23.22 13.29 -2.67
CA LYS A 202 -23.21 14.40 -3.65
C LYS A 202 -22.14 15.50 -3.42
N ASN A 203 -21.24 15.34 -2.45
CA ASN A 203 -20.17 16.30 -2.20
C ASN A 203 -19.00 16.10 -3.18
N THR A 204 -18.93 16.97 -4.18
CA THR A 204 -17.83 17.01 -5.15
C THR A 204 -17.14 18.38 -5.12
N LEU A 205 -15.82 18.38 -5.27
CA LEU A 205 -15.04 19.60 -5.43
C LEU A 205 -14.61 19.75 -6.88
N ASN A 206 -14.73 20.95 -7.44
CA ASN A 206 -14.14 21.23 -8.75
C ASN A 206 -12.62 21.39 -8.61
N LEU A 207 -11.85 20.59 -9.34
CA LEU A 207 -10.39 20.53 -9.26
C LEU A 207 -9.78 21.25 -10.46
N THR A 208 -9.36 22.50 -10.23
CA THR A 208 -8.58 23.27 -11.20
C THR A 208 -7.10 23.26 -10.83
N THR A 209 -6.22 23.56 -11.78
CA THR A 209 -4.78 23.74 -11.52
C THR A 209 -4.52 24.73 -10.40
N LYS A 210 -5.32 25.81 -10.31
CA LYS A 210 -5.27 26.80 -9.23
C LYS A 210 -5.60 26.21 -7.86
N VAL A 211 -6.62 25.34 -7.76
CA VAL A 211 -7.03 24.70 -6.51
C VAL A 211 -5.95 23.73 -6.02
N VAL A 212 -5.27 23.03 -6.92
CA VAL A 212 -4.25 22.02 -6.57
C VAL A 212 -2.82 22.56 -6.51
N THR A 213 -2.59 23.86 -6.75
CA THR A 213 -1.23 24.44 -6.87
C THR A 213 -0.31 24.01 -5.74
N ASP A 214 -0.75 24.15 -4.49
CA ASP A 214 0.08 24.00 -3.30
C ASP A 214 -0.21 22.74 -2.47
N ILE A 215 -1.16 21.88 -2.88
CA ILE A 215 -1.57 20.75 -2.04
C ILE A 215 -0.44 19.73 -1.83
N HIS A 216 0.49 19.60 -2.80
CA HIS A 216 1.67 18.73 -2.72
C HIS A 216 2.64 19.10 -1.58
N LYS A 217 2.58 20.35 -1.07
CA LYS A 217 3.38 20.82 0.07
C LYS A 217 2.82 20.35 1.42
N ARG A 218 1.64 19.73 1.42
CA ARG A 218 0.92 19.29 2.62
C ARG A 218 0.78 17.77 2.59
N GLY A 219 0.94 17.13 3.74
CA GLY A 219 0.58 15.74 3.88
C GLY A 219 -0.94 15.51 3.97
N GLY A 220 -1.32 14.24 4.14
CA GLY A 220 -2.72 13.82 4.15
C GLY A 220 -3.39 13.90 2.77
N THR A 221 -4.71 14.13 2.75
CA THR A 221 -5.49 14.28 1.52
C THR A 221 -6.49 15.42 1.61
N PHE A 222 -6.41 16.36 0.67
CA PHE A 222 -7.34 17.49 0.56
C PHE A 222 -8.79 17.04 0.28
N LEU A 223 -8.98 15.88 -0.35
CA LEU A 223 -10.31 15.33 -0.65
C LEU A 223 -10.98 14.67 0.56
N GLN A 224 -10.30 14.57 1.71
CA GLN A 224 -10.69 13.68 2.82
C GLN A 224 -10.74 12.21 2.37
N THR A 225 -10.69 11.29 3.31
CA THR A 225 -10.72 9.85 3.02
C THR A 225 -11.64 9.13 3.99
N SER A 226 -12.11 7.94 3.63
CA SER A 226 -12.83 7.05 4.52
C SER A 226 -12.42 5.60 4.32
N ARG A 227 -12.73 4.78 5.33
CA ARG A 227 -12.66 3.32 5.28
C ARG A 227 -14.07 2.77 4.99
N GLY A 228 -14.15 1.73 4.17
CA GLY A 228 -15.41 1.04 3.82
C GLY A 228 -16.33 1.87 2.92
N GLY A 229 -17.63 1.52 2.93
CA GLY A 229 -18.66 2.22 2.17
C GLY A 229 -18.69 1.93 0.66
N HIS A 230 -18.02 0.87 0.22
CA HIS A 230 -18.07 0.44 -1.18
C HIS A 230 -19.41 -0.24 -1.50
N ASP A 231 -20.12 0.27 -2.49
CA ASP A 231 -21.33 -0.30 -3.09
C ASP A 231 -21.22 -0.11 -4.61
N THR A 232 -20.78 -1.16 -5.29
CA THR A 232 -20.38 -1.09 -6.71
C THR A 232 -21.48 -0.51 -7.59
N LYS A 233 -22.73 -0.94 -7.39
CA LYS A 233 -23.86 -0.47 -8.19
C LYS A 233 -24.10 1.01 -8.00
N LYS A 234 -24.21 1.47 -6.74
CA LYS A 234 -24.42 2.89 -6.46
C LYS A 234 -23.28 3.78 -6.94
N ILE A 235 -22.04 3.29 -6.88
CA ILE A 235 -20.88 4.03 -7.40
C ILE A 235 -20.99 4.17 -8.91
N VAL A 236 -21.24 3.08 -9.64
CA VAL A 236 -21.34 3.10 -11.10
C VAL A 236 -22.58 3.88 -11.58
N ASP A 237 -23.70 3.80 -10.86
CA ASP A 237 -24.88 4.63 -11.12
C ASP A 237 -24.52 6.12 -10.99
N ASN A 238 -23.79 6.53 -9.93
CA ASN A 238 -23.35 7.91 -9.78
C ASN A 238 -22.28 8.34 -10.82
N ILE A 239 -21.43 7.42 -11.27
CA ILE A 239 -20.49 7.68 -12.37
C ILE A 239 -21.28 8.04 -13.63
N GLN A 240 -22.29 7.22 -13.96
CA GLN A 240 -23.12 7.40 -15.14
C GLN A 240 -24.01 8.65 -15.03
N ASP A 241 -24.72 8.84 -13.91
CA ASP A 241 -25.61 9.99 -13.67
C ASP A 241 -24.89 11.33 -13.76
N ARG A 242 -23.59 11.36 -13.42
CA ARG A 242 -22.76 12.56 -13.46
C ARG A 242 -21.96 12.69 -14.76
N GLY A 243 -22.15 11.79 -15.73
CA GLY A 243 -21.42 11.80 -16.99
C GLY A 243 -19.91 11.62 -16.84
N ILE A 244 -19.45 10.98 -15.77
CA ILE A 244 -18.02 10.75 -15.50
C ILE A 244 -17.53 9.64 -16.44
N ASN A 245 -16.46 9.91 -17.19
CA ASN A 245 -15.88 8.94 -18.12
C ASN A 245 -14.41 8.61 -17.85
N GLN A 246 -13.81 9.23 -16.83
CA GLN A 246 -12.53 8.79 -16.27
C GLN A 246 -12.59 8.78 -14.75
N VAL A 247 -12.11 7.69 -14.13
CA VAL A 247 -12.16 7.48 -12.69
C VAL A 247 -10.77 7.09 -12.19
N TYR A 248 -10.17 7.95 -11.38
CA TYR A 248 -8.87 7.75 -10.75
C TYR A 248 -9.06 7.40 -9.27
N ILE A 249 -8.74 6.17 -8.89
CA ILE A 249 -9.03 5.62 -7.56
C ILE A 249 -7.73 5.39 -6.80
N ILE A 250 -7.43 6.25 -5.83
CA ILE A 250 -6.21 6.19 -5.03
C ILE A 250 -6.50 5.47 -3.72
N GLY A 251 -5.88 4.31 -3.49
CA GLY A 251 -6.15 3.55 -2.26
C GLY A 251 -5.37 2.24 -2.14
N GLY A 252 -5.43 1.62 -0.96
CA GLY A 252 -4.78 0.33 -0.68
C GLY A 252 -5.57 -0.86 -1.23
N ASP A 253 -5.21 -2.09 -0.81
CA ASP A 253 -5.79 -3.35 -1.30
C ASP A 253 -7.33 -3.35 -1.39
N GLY A 254 -8.03 -3.08 -0.27
CA GLY A 254 -9.50 -3.04 -0.28
C GLY A 254 -10.10 -1.99 -1.23
N THR A 255 -9.36 -0.91 -1.51
CA THR A 255 -9.76 0.07 -2.53
C THR A 255 -9.52 -0.46 -3.94
N GLN A 256 -8.39 -1.11 -4.20
CA GLN A 256 -8.10 -1.69 -5.51
C GLN A 256 -9.07 -2.83 -5.84
N LYS A 257 -9.47 -3.65 -4.86
CA LYS A 257 -10.58 -4.62 -5.01
C LYS A 257 -11.89 -3.93 -5.40
N GLY A 258 -12.18 -2.78 -4.79
CA GLY A 258 -13.31 -1.94 -5.18
C GLY A 258 -13.19 -1.38 -6.59
N ALA A 259 -11.99 -0.96 -7.00
CA ALA A 259 -11.71 -0.46 -8.35
C ALA A 259 -11.91 -1.56 -9.41
N ALA A 260 -11.45 -2.79 -9.16
CA ALA A 260 -11.70 -3.94 -10.02
C ALA A 260 -13.20 -4.25 -10.15
N ALA A 261 -13.95 -4.17 -9.05
CA ALA A 261 -15.41 -4.36 -9.08
C ALA A 261 -16.12 -3.26 -9.89
N ILE A 262 -15.70 -2.00 -9.76
CA ILE A 262 -16.22 -0.87 -10.54
C ILE A 262 -15.94 -1.07 -12.03
N TYR A 263 -14.70 -1.45 -12.39
CA TYR A 263 -14.34 -1.75 -13.77
C TYR A 263 -15.19 -2.90 -14.36
N LYS A 264 -15.34 -4.03 -13.64
CA LYS A 264 -16.14 -5.17 -14.10
C LYS A 264 -17.61 -4.78 -14.34
N GLU A 265 -18.16 -3.92 -13.50
CA GLU A 265 -19.53 -3.42 -13.69
C GLU A 265 -19.63 -2.40 -14.85
N VAL A 266 -18.61 -1.55 -15.05
CA VAL A 266 -18.50 -0.65 -16.21
C VAL A 266 -18.46 -1.44 -17.53
N GLU A 267 -17.61 -2.47 -17.59
CA GLU A 267 -17.48 -3.37 -18.75
C GLU A 267 -18.80 -4.08 -19.04
N LYS A 268 -19.42 -4.66 -18.00
CA LYS A 268 -20.71 -5.35 -18.10
C LYS A 268 -21.82 -4.43 -18.63
N ARG A 269 -21.81 -3.15 -18.28
CA ARG A 269 -22.78 -2.15 -18.77
C ARG A 269 -22.44 -1.60 -20.16
N GLY A 270 -21.24 -1.87 -20.67
CA GLY A 270 -20.79 -1.33 -21.96
C GLY A 270 -20.71 0.19 -21.99
N ILE A 271 -20.26 0.82 -20.89
CA ILE A 271 -20.15 2.28 -20.80
C ILE A 271 -18.70 2.74 -21.02
N LYS A 272 -18.53 3.85 -21.75
CA LYS A 272 -17.21 4.44 -22.09
C LYS A 272 -16.60 5.12 -20.85
N VAL A 273 -16.12 4.33 -19.89
CA VAL A 273 -15.48 4.82 -18.65
C VAL A 273 -14.12 4.15 -18.45
N ALA A 274 -13.06 4.95 -18.40
CA ALA A 274 -11.72 4.48 -18.03
C ALA A 274 -11.56 4.45 -16.51
N VAL A 275 -11.27 3.28 -15.94
CA VAL A 275 -11.03 3.08 -14.50
C VAL A 275 -9.55 2.83 -14.28
N ALA A 276 -8.87 3.78 -13.62
CA ALA A 276 -7.46 3.70 -13.27
C ALA A 276 -7.30 3.59 -11.75
N GLY A 277 -6.80 2.45 -11.28
CA GLY A 277 -6.43 2.23 -9.88
C GLY A 277 -5.01 2.74 -9.60
N ILE A 278 -4.83 3.54 -8.55
CA ILE A 278 -3.52 4.04 -8.11
C ILE A 278 -3.22 3.45 -6.74
N PRO A 279 -2.26 2.50 -6.66
CA PRO A 279 -2.16 1.63 -5.51
C PRO A 279 -1.36 2.34 -4.42
N LYS A 280 -2.02 2.58 -3.28
CA LYS A 280 -1.51 3.34 -2.14
C LYS A 280 -1.34 2.43 -0.93
N THR A 281 -0.11 2.04 -0.67
CA THR A 281 0.32 1.38 0.57
C THR A 281 1.61 2.04 1.05
N ILE A 282 1.74 2.22 2.37
CA ILE A 282 2.97 2.71 2.96
C ILE A 282 3.90 1.54 3.32
N ASP A 283 3.37 0.33 3.44
CA ASP A 283 4.10 -0.86 3.92
C ASP A 283 4.94 -1.52 2.81
N ASN A 284 4.87 -1.02 1.57
CA ASN A 284 5.54 -1.56 0.39
C ASN A 284 5.25 -3.05 0.12
N ASP A 285 3.99 -3.45 0.30
CA ASP A 285 3.52 -4.83 0.28
C ASP A 285 2.84 -5.25 -1.04
N ILE A 286 3.03 -4.50 -2.12
CA ILE A 286 2.48 -4.87 -3.44
C ILE A 286 3.50 -5.73 -4.20
N ALA A 287 3.16 -7.00 -4.45
CA ALA A 287 4.10 -7.98 -5.00
C ALA A 287 4.60 -7.71 -6.43
N VAL A 288 3.84 -6.96 -7.23
CA VAL A 288 4.14 -6.77 -8.66
C VAL A 288 5.03 -5.55 -8.90
N ILE A 289 5.05 -4.57 -7.98
CA ILE A 289 5.78 -3.32 -8.15
C ILE A 289 7.03 -3.29 -7.27
N ASP A 290 8.07 -2.61 -7.72
CA ASP A 290 9.32 -2.49 -6.98
C ASP A 290 9.13 -1.70 -5.67
N LYS A 291 8.28 -0.67 -5.74
CA LYS A 291 8.04 0.27 -4.64
C LYS A 291 6.67 0.93 -4.70
N SER A 292 6.01 1.11 -3.56
CA SER A 292 4.82 1.95 -3.39
C SER A 292 5.18 3.38 -2.98
N PHE A 293 4.39 4.37 -3.41
CA PHE A 293 4.71 5.76 -3.10
C PHE A 293 4.46 6.05 -1.62
N GLY A 294 5.28 6.94 -1.07
CA GLY A 294 5.26 7.30 0.35
C GLY A 294 6.09 6.36 1.24
N PHE A 295 6.64 5.27 0.68
CA PHE A 295 7.48 4.32 1.42
C PHE A 295 8.84 4.92 1.78
N ASP A 296 9.53 5.59 0.86
CA ASP A 296 10.84 6.21 1.14
C ASP A 296 10.70 7.29 2.22
N THR A 297 9.65 8.12 2.10
CA THR A 297 9.30 9.13 3.11
C THR A 297 9.02 8.48 4.46
N ALA A 298 8.36 7.33 4.47
CA ALA A 298 8.06 6.61 5.71
C ALA A 298 9.31 6.08 6.40
N VAL A 299 10.24 5.53 5.62
CA VAL A 299 11.55 5.08 6.13
C VAL A 299 12.35 6.27 6.68
N GLU A 300 12.39 7.39 5.98
CA GLU A 300 13.10 8.60 6.41
C GLU A 300 12.55 9.17 7.74
N GLU A 301 11.23 9.26 7.89
CA GLU A 301 10.64 9.73 9.15
C GLU A 301 10.74 8.70 10.27
N ALA A 302 10.69 7.40 9.96
CA ALA A 302 10.96 6.35 10.95
C ALA A 302 12.36 6.51 11.53
N GLN A 303 13.36 6.84 10.71
CA GLN A 303 14.73 7.10 11.18
C GLN A 303 14.80 8.28 12.16
N ARG A 304 13.99 9.33 11.98
CA ARG A 304 13.94 10.44 12.96
C ARG A 304 13.46 9.99 14.34
N ALA A 305 12.43 9.14 14.37
CA ALA A 305 11.94 8.57 15.62
C ALA A 305 12.95 7.61 16.26
N ILE A 306 13.63 6.80 15.45
CA ILE A 306 14.72 5.91 15.90
C ILE A 306 15.85 6.71 16.51
N ASN A 307 16.32 7.78 15.85
CA ASN A 307 17.38 8.65 16.37
C ASN A 307 16.99 9.28 17.71
N ALA A 308 15.75 9.75 17.86
CA ALA A 308 15.27 10.31 19.12
C ALA A 308 15.24 9.25 20.24
N ALA A 309 14.78 8.04 19.93
CA ALA A 309 14.79 6.94 20.89
C ALA A 309 16.21 6.50 21.27
N HIS A 310 17.15 6.51 20.32
CA HIS A 310 18.54 6.20 20.57
C HIS A 310 19.16 7.19 21.57
N VAL A 311 19.03 8.49 21.32
CA VAL A 311 19.54 9.54 22.22
C VAL A 311 18.94 9.42 23.62
N GLU A 312 17.64 9.15 23.73
CA GLU A 312 16.97 8.94 25.01
C GLU A 312 17.45 7.68 25.75
N ALA A 313 17.73 6.59 25.01
CA ALA A 313 18.23 5.34 25.59
C ALA A 313 19.69 5.47 26.04
N GLU A 314 20.55 6.10 25.23
CA GLU A 314 21.97 6.31 25.55
C GLU A 314 22.17 7.27 26.73
N SER A 315 21.27 8.25 26.90
CA SER A 315 21.38 9.28 27.94
C SER A 315 21.07 8.79 29.36
N MET A 316 20.68 7.53 29.54
CA MET A 316 20.26 6.96 30.83
C MET A 316 20.92 5.60 31.06
N GLU A 317 21.37 5.33 32.29
CA GLU A 317 21.89 4.00 32.65
C GLU A 317 20.79 2.94 32.47
N ASN A 318 21.16 1.82 31.85
CA ASN A 318 20.24 0.73 31.49
C ASN A 318 19.04 1.23 30.67
N GLY A 319 19.29 2.11 29.70
CA GLY A 319 18.26 2.69 28.85
C GLY A 319 17.74 1.70 27.81
N VAL A 320 16.42 1.62 27.67
CA VAL A 320 15.75 0.77 26.69
C VAL A 320 14.86 1.65 25.83
N GLY A 321 15.19 1.80 24.55
CA GLY A 321 14.37 2.48 23.56
C GLY A 321 13.54 1.48 22.77
N ILE A 322 12.23 1.70 22.66
CA ILE A 322 11.35 0.93 21.77
C ILE A 322 10.63 1.89 20.83
N VAL A 323 10.78 1.64 19.53
CA VAL A 323 10.10 2.40 18.47
C VAL A 323 9.14 1.50 17.72
N LYS A 324 7.83 1.77 17.84
CA LYS A 324 6.81 1.06 17.07
C LYS A 324 6.65 1.68 15.68
N LEU A 325 6.89 0.91 14.64
CA LEU A 325 6.72 1.34 13.26
C LEU A 325 5.53 0.65 12.59
N MET A 326 5.15 1.20 11.45
CA MET A 326 4.16 0.59 10.56
C MET A 326 4.69 -0.72 9.97
N GLY A 327 3.77 -1.62 9.65
CA GLY A 327 4.08 -2.96 9.17
C GLY A 327 3.07 -3.96 9.69
N ARG A 328 1.84 -3.90 9.16
CA ARG A 328 0.72 -4.73 9.63
C ARG A 328 0.93 -6.21 9.32
N TYR A 329 1.34 -6.50 8.09
CA TYR A 329 1.56 -7.85 7.59
C TYR A 329 3.00 -8.04 7.08
N SER A 330 3.70 -6.93 6.79
CA SER A 330 5.06 -6.95 6.30
C SER A 330 5.96 -5.97 7.04
N GLY A 331 7.21 -6.37 7.26
CA GLY A 331 8.19 -5.62 8.04
C GLY A 331 9.08 -4.66 7.27
N PHE A 332 8.74 -4.27 6.03
CA PHE A 332 9.69 -3.55 5.15
C PHE A 332 10.16 -2.20 5.71
N ILE A 333 9.26 -1.41 6.32
CA ILE A 333 9.64 -0.13 6.93
C ILE A 333 10.60 -0.38 8.08
N ALA A 334 10.27 -1.29 9.00
CA ALA A 334 11.12 -1.63 10.13
C ALA A 334 12.49 -2.15 9.67
N MET A 335 12.51 -3.06 8.70
CA MET A 335 13.74 -3.61 8.13
C MET A 335 14.62 -2.53 7.49
N LEU A 336 14.08 -1.69 6.60
CA LEU A 336 14.88 -0.69 5.91
C LEU A 336 15.25 0.51 6.80
N ALA A 337 14.39 0.92 7.72
CA ALA A 337 14.72 1.96 8.70
C ALA A 337 15.86 1.49 9.62
N THR A 338 15.83 0.22 10.04
CA THR A 338 16.94 -0.43 10.77
C THR A 338 18.18 -0.53 9.90
N LEU A 339 18.10 -1.01 8.67
CA LEU A 339 19.29 -1.15 7.82
C LEU A 339 19.92 0.22 7.49
N GLY A 340 19.11 1.26 7.39
CA GLY A 340 19.55 2.65 7.21
C GLY A 340 20.08 3.30 8.48
N ASN A 341 19.85 2.71 9.66
CA ASN A 341 20.23 3.26 10.97
C ASN A 341 21.07 2.24 11.75
N ARG A 342 22.35 2.52 11.94
CA ARG A 342 23.30 1.57 12.56
C ARG A 342 23.19 1.48 14.08
N ASP A 343 22.32 2.27 14.71
CA ASP A 343 22.19 2.36 16.16
C ASP A 343 21.10 1.41 16.71
N VAL A 344 20.35 0.74 15.82
CA VAL A 344 19.31 -0.22 16.20
C VAL A 344 19.95 -1.57 16.54
N ASP A 345 19.70 -2.06 17.75
CA ASP A 345 20.20 -3.36 18.22
C ASP A 345 19.28 -4.52 17.85
N CYS A 346 17.97 -4.27 17.76
CA CYS A 346 16.98 -5.32 17.51
C CYS A 346 15.85 -4.83 16.61
N CYS A 347 15.55 -5.57 15.56
CA CYS A 347 14.42 -5.35 14.67
C CYS A 347 13.48 -6.55 14.71
N LEU A 348 12.23 -6.31 15.10
CA LEU A 348 11.16 -7.30 15.22
C LEU A 348 10.10 -7.02 14.15
N ILE A 349 9.84 -8.01 13.29
CA ILE A 349 8.94 -7.90 12.15
C ILE A 349 7.90 -9.04 12.15
N PRO A 350 6.73 -8.88 11.51
CA PRO A 350 5.68 -9.90 11.50
C PRO A 350 6.13 -11.23 10.91
N GLU A 351 7.08 -11.20 9.97
CA GLU A 351 7.57 -12.39 9.28
C GLU A 351 8.50 -13.23 10.14
N SER A 352 9.22 -12.64 11.11
CA SER A 352 10.24 -13.32 11.92
C SER A 352 9.70 -13.61 13.32
N PRO A 353 9.37 -14.87 13.63
CA PRO A 353 9.00 -15.25 14.98
C PRO A 353 10.13 -14.98 15.97
N PHE A 354 9.77 -14.66 17.20
CA PHE A 354 10.70 -14.51 18.31
C PHE A 354 10.04 -15.01 19.58
N PHE A 355 10.85 -15.43 20.55
CA PHE A 355 10.38 -15.80 21.88
C PHE A 355 11.00 -14.90 22.95
N LEU A 356 10.29 -14.71 24.05
CA LEU A 356 10.67 -13.77 25.09
C LEU A 356 11.68 -14.37 26.08
N GLU A 357 11.38 -15.56 26.60
CA GLU A 357 12.09 -16.21 27.71
C GLU A 357 12.89 -17.43 27.28
N GLY A 358 13.97 -17.72 27.99
CA GLY A 358 14.83 -18.88 27.77
C GLY A 358 16.06 -18.59 26.91
N PRO A 359 16.95 -19.59 26.73
CA PRO A 359 18.21 -19.42 26.03
C PRO A 359 18.01 -18.93 24.58
N GLY A 360 18.63 -17.80 24.23
CA GLY A 360 18.52 -17.15 22.92
C GLY A 360 17.24 -16.31 22.73
N GLY A 361 16.50 -16.06 23.82
CA GLY A 361 15.27 -15.25 23.81
C GLY A 361 15.53 -13.75 23.84
N LEU A 362 14.49 -12.97 23.60
CA LEU A 362 14.57 -11.50 23.56
C LEU A 362 15.04 -10.91 24.88
N TYR A 363 14.60 -11.43 26.04
CA TYR A 363 15.03 -10.89 27.33
C TYR A 363 16.51 -11.11 27.61
N GLU A 364 17.04 -12.27 27.25
CA GLU A 364 18.47 -12.56 27.41
C GLU A 364 19.30 -11.65 26.49
N TYR A 365 18.87 -11.46 25.25
CA TYR A 365 19.53 -10.55 24.32
C TYR A 365 19.54 -9.11 24.84
N VAL A 366 18.39 -8.62 25.33
CA VAL A 366 18.29 -7.28 25.95
C VAL A 366 19.23 -7.17 27.16
N GLU A 367 19.26 -8.16 28.03
CA GLU A 367 20.16 -8.17 29.20
C GLU A 367 21.63 -8.12 28.79
N GLN A 368 22.01 -8.86 27.76
CA GLN A 368 23.37 -8.85 27.21
C GLN A 368 23.74 -7.46 26.67
N ARG A 369 22.89 -6.86 25.84
CA ARG A 369 23.14 -5.52 25.28
C ARG A 369 23.23 -4.44 26.36
N LEU A 370 22.37 -4.50 27.37
CA LEU A 370 22.44 -3.58 28.51
C LEU A 370 23.77 -3.70 29.27
N LYS A 371 24.29 -4.92 29.46
CA LYS A 371 25.60 -5.12 30.12
C LYS A 371 26.78 -4.67 29.27
N GLU A 372 26.71 -4.86 27.95
CA GLU A 372 27.78 -4.52 27.01
C GLU A 372 27.84 -3.01 26.72
N ASN A 373 26.69 -2.37 26.51
CA ASN A 373 26.60 -1.00 25.99
C ASN A 373 25.93 -0.01 26.94
N GLY A 374 25.31 -0.47 28.03
CA GLY A 374 24.52 0.38 28.94
C GLY A 374 23.13 0.76 28.40
N HIS A 375 22.83 0.47 27.15
CA HIS A 375 21.54 0.75 26.52
C HIS A 375 21.19 -0.27 25.42
N VAL A 376 19.93 -0.27 24.98
CA VAL A 376 19.46 -1.07 23.84
C VAL A 376 18.34 -0.36 23.10
N LEU A 377 18.34 -0.45 21.77
CA LEU A 377 17.30 0.10 20.89
C LEU A 377 16.59 -1.00 20.10
N ILE A 378 15.27 -1.07 20.27
CA ILE A 378 14.40 -2.06 19.63
C ILE A 378 13.43 -1.34 18.66
N VAL A 379 13.46 -1.73 17.40
CA VAL A 379 12.47 -1.35 16.39
C VAL A 379 11.47 -2.49 16.24
N LEU A 380 10.19 -2.17 16.33
CA LEU A 380 9.10 -3.13 16.33
C LEU A 380 8.05 -2.75 15.29
N ALA A 381 7.79 -3.59 14.31
CA ALA A 381 6.64 -3.41 13.43
C ALA A 381 5.34 -3.76 14.16
N GLU A 382 4.25 -3.00 13.92
CA GLU A 382 2.96 -3.17 14.60
C GLU A 382 2.37 -4.58 14.50
N GLY A 383 2.67 -5.32 13.42
CA GLY A 383 2.19 -6.68 13.22
C GLY A 383 3.01 -7.78 13.91
N ALA A 384 4.19 -7.47 14.46
CA ALA A 384 5.04 -8.45 15.12
C ALA A 384 4.49 -8.81 16.51
N GLY A 385 4.59 -10.08 16.92
CA GLY A 385 4.24 -10.53 18.28
C GLY A 385 2.75 -10.45 18.63
N GLN A 386 1.85 -10.34 17.65
CA GLN A 386 0.40 -10.22 17.87
C GLN A 386 -0.19 -11.45 18.59
N GLU A 387 0.43 -12.61 18.46
CA GLU A 387 0.10 -13.85 19.16
C GLU A 387 0.22 -13.72 20.68
N TYR A 388 1.22 -12.98 21.17
CA TYR A 388 1.43 -12.81 22.61
C TYR A 388 0.36 -11.92 23.24
N VAL A 389 0.04 -10.82 22.57
CA VAL A 389 -0.97 -9.87 23.07
C VAL A 389 -2.36 -10.50 23.05
N ALA A 390 -2.66 -11.29 22.02
CA ALA A 390 -3.94 -12.00 21.91
C ALA A 390 -4.15 -13.04 23.02
N GLN A 391 -3.10 -13.75 23.43
CA GLN A 391 -3.14 -14.71 24.54
C GLN A 391 -3.32 -14.01 25.89
N SER A 392 -2.64 -12.87 26.08
CA SER A 392 -2.68 -12.11 27.34
C SER A 392 -4.03 -11.42 27.59
N MET A 393 -4.68 -10.90 26.55
CA MET A 393 -5.86 -10.02 26.71
C MET A 393 -7.23 -10.69 26.51
N GLN A 394 -7.31 -11.99 26.19
CA GLN A 394 -8.58 -12.67 25.82
C GLN A 394 -9.42 -11.86 24.81
N ALA A 395 -8.76 -11.10 23.94
CA ALA A 395 -9.40 -10.01 23.20
C ALA A 395 -10.30 -10.55 22.07
N PHE A 396 -11.53 -10.02 22.01
CA PHE A 396 -12.44 -10.22 20.89
C PHE A 396 -11.82 -9.68 19.59
N GLN A 397 -12.00 -10.41 18.48
CA GLN A 397 -11.52 -10.01 17.16
C GLN A 397 -12.38 -8.87 16.58
N GLU A 398 -12.15 -7.65 17.05
CA GLU A 398 -12.78 -6.47 16.47
C GLU A 398 -12.26 -6.19 15.05
N LYS A 399 -13.15 -5.72 14.18
CA LYS A 399 -12.85 -5.38 12.78
C LYS A 399 -13.15 -3.91 12.52
N ASP A 400 -12.36 -3.28 11.64
CA ASP A 400 -12.63 -1.93 11.15
C ASP A 400 -13.82 -1.89 10.18
N ALA A 401 -14.26 -0.69 9.78
CA ALA A 401 -15.36 -0.50 8.84
C ALA A 401 -15.11 -1.07 7.43
N SER A 402 -13.88 -1.49 7.12
CA SER A 402 -13.51 -2.18 5.87
C SER A 402 -13.38 -3.69 6.06
N GLY A 403 -13.65 -4.22 7.27
CA GLY A 403 -13.57 -5.63 7.60
C GLY A 403 -12.17 -6.12 8.00
N ASN A 404 -11.18 -5.23 8.16
CA ASN A 404 -9.84 -5.64 8.58
C ASN A 404 -9.77 -5.85 10.08
N ARG A 405 -9.04 -6.87 10.54
CA ARG A 405 -8.76 -7.06 11.98
C ARG A 405 -8.05 -5.84 12.56
N LEU A 406 -8.51 -5.39 13.73
CA LEU A 406 -7.80 -4.40 14.53
C LEU A 406 -6.63 -5.08 15.25
N LEU A 407 -5.42 -4.54 15.08
CA LEU A 407 -4.24 -5.02 15.78
C LEU A 407 -4.22 -4.47 17.20
N LEU A 408 -3.68 -5.26 18.12
CA LEU A 408 -3.46 -4.83 19.49
C LEU A 408 -2.12 -4.07 19.57
N ASP A 409 -1.98 -3.18 20.55
CA ASP A 409 -0.75 -2.41 20.73
C ASP A 409 0.36 -3.26 21.35
N VAL A 410 1.10 -3.95 20.47
CA VAL A 410 2.26 -4.77 20.83
C VAL A 410 3.42 -3.95 21.39
N GLY A 411 3.54 -2.67 21.02
CA GLY A 411 4.62 -1.82 21.50
C GLY A 411 4.48 -1.51 22.99
N LEU A 412 3.28 -1.12 23.40
CA LEU A 412 2.97 -0.89 24.81
C LEU A 412 3.02 -2.19 25.62
N TRP A 413 2.48 -3.28 25.06
CA TRP A 413 2.52 -4.60 25.70
C TRP A 413 3.95 -5.07 25.95
N LEU A 414 4.82 -4.99 24.94
CA LEU A 414 6.22 -5.42 25.05
C LEU A 414 7.00 -4.55 26.05
N THR A 415 6.76 -3.23 26.03
CA THR A 415 7.32 -2.28 27.00
C THR A 415 7.04 -2.70 28.45
N GLN A 416 5.78 -3.06 28.75
CA GLN A 416 5.38 -3.51 30.08
C GLN A 416 6.06 -4.82 30.46
N HIS A 417 6.07 -5.80 29.56
CA HIS A 417 6.61 -7.12 29.84
C HIS A 417 8.14 -7.12 30.04
N ILE A 418 8.88 -6.32 29.25
CA ILE A 418 10.32 -6.11 29.46
C ILE A 418 10.52 -5.46 30.84
N LYS A 419 9.79 -4.38 31.15
CA LYS A 419 9.92 -3.71 32.45
C LYS A 419 9.65 -4.63 33.64
N ASP A 420 8.61 -5.45 33.55
CA ASP A 420 8.25 -6.39 34.60
C ASP A 420 9.30 -7.50 34.75
N HIS A 421 9.81 -8.05 33.65
CA HIS A 421 10.88 -9.06 33.70
C HIS A 421 12.13 -8.53 34.41
N PHE A 422 12.63 -7.36 34.00
CA PHE A 422 13.87 -6.83 34.57
C PHE A 422 13.70 -6.35 36.03
N THR A 423 12.57 -5.71 36.35
CA THR A 423 12.32 -5.20 37.71
C THR A 423 12.02 -6.34 38.69
N ASN A 424 11.14 -7.28 38.31
CA ASN A 424 10.62 -8.29 39.24
C ASN A 424 11.51 -9.53 39.31
N ILE A 425 12.07 -9.98 38.18
CA ILE A 425 12.83 -11.23 38.08
C ILE A 425 14.33 -10.96 38.20
N ARG A 426 14.88 -10.07 37.36
CA ARG A 426 16.33 -9.78 37.38
C ARG A 426 16.78 -8.82 38.48
N LYS A 427 15.83 -8.11 39.12
CA LYS A 427 16.11 -7.06 40.11
C LYS A 427 17.04 -5.97 39.57
N MET A 428 16.89 -5.64 38.29
CA MET A 428 17.66 -4.64 37.56
C MET A 428 16.75 -3.47 37.21
N THR A 429 17.18 -2.25 37.54
CA THR A 429 16.47 -1.03 37.15
C THR A 429 16.75 -0.74 35.69
N ILE A 430 15.69 -0.56 34.89
CA ILE A 430 15.77 -0.16 33.48
C ILE A 430 15.01 1.14 33.23
N ASN A 431 15.52 1.97 32.32
CA ASN A 431 14.90 3.23 31.92
C ASN A 431 14.23 3.07 30.54
N MET A 432 12.92 2.78 30.54
CA MET A 432 12.16 2.51 29.32
C MET A 432 11.63 3.79 28.65
N LYS A 433 11.83 3.87 27.33
CA LYS A 433 11.34 4.93 26.45
C LYS A 433 10.62 4.30 25.27
N TYR A 434 9.34 4.62 25.12
CA TYR A 434 8.50 4.12 24.04
C TYR A 434 8.09 5.26 23.11
N ILE A 435 8.31 5.11 21.82
CA ILE A 435 7.93 6.08 20.79
C ILE A 435 7.03 5.41 19.75
N ASP A 436 5.85 5.98 19.55
CA ASP A 436 4.94 5.64 18.45
C ASP A 436 4.79 6.82 17.48
N PRO A 437 5.63 6.89 16.42
CA PRO A 437 5.55 7.93 15.41
C PRO A 437 4.50 7.67 14.32
N THR A 438 3.60 6.69 14.47
CA THR A 438 2.72 6.21 13.37
C THR A 438 1.99 7.33 12.64
N TYR A 439 1.41 8.31 13.34
CA TYR A 439 0.71 9.42 12.69
C TYR A 439 1.66 10.47 12.12
N MET A 440 2.82 10.69 12.75
CA MET A 440 3.85 11.60 12.24
C MET A 440 4.40 11.11 10.90
N ILE A 441 4.62 9.79 10.77
CA ILE A 441 5.10 9.17 9.53
C ILE A 441 4.08 9.33 8.38
N ARG A 442 2.79 9.15 8.66
CA ARG A 442 1.76 9.07 7.60
C ARG A 442 1.21 10.42 7.15
N ALA A 443 1.29 11.44 8.00
CA ALA A 443 0.58 12.70 7.83
C ALA A 443 1.45 13.81 7.24
N ILE A 444 2.73 13.56 6.96
CA ILE A 444 3.65 14.54 6.41
C ILE A 444 3.63 14.60 4.88
N PRO A 445 4.13 15.70 4.27
CA PRO A 445 4.39 15.74 2.83
C PRO A 445 5.44 14.71 2.42
N SER A 446 5.38 14.23 1.17
CA SER A 446 6.39 13.32 0.61
C SER A 446 7.73 14.02 0.35
N ASN A 447 8.81 13.26 0.52
CA ASN A 447 10.17 13.70 0.17
C ASN A 447 10.36 13.78 -1.36
N ALA A 448 11.56 14.20 -1.81
CA ALA A 448 11.84 14.40 -3.23
C ALA A 448 11.70 13.13 -4.08
N SER A 449 12.18 11.98 -3.57
CA SER A 449 12.10 10.68 -4.25
C SER A 449 10.64 10.27 -4.47
N ASP A 450 9.83 10.32 -3.42
CA ASP A 450 8.41 10.00 -3.51
C ASP A 450 7.63 11.02 -4.34
N ASN A 451 8.01 12.30 -4.35
CA ASN A 451 7.38 13.30 -5.21
C ASN A 451 7.61 12.98 -6.68
N ILE A 452 8.83 12.66 -7.09
CA ILE A 452 9.15 12.26 -8.47
C ILE A 452 8.34 11.02 -8.84
N TYR A 453 8.29 10.02 -7.95
CA TYR A 453 7.51 8.82 -8.19
C TYR A 453 6.02 9.13 -8.34
N CYS A 454 5.41 9.91 -7.43
CA CYS A 454 4.01 10.33 -7.51
C CYS A 454 3.69 11.02 -8.84
N THR A 455 4.60 11.88 -9.33
CA THR A 455 4.47 12.55 -10.63
C THR A 455 4.44 11.55 -11.79
N LEU A 456 5.43 10.65 -11.87
CA LEU A 456 5.49 9.67 -12.95
C LEU A 456 4.31 8.70 -12.92
N LEU A 457 3.88 8.30 -11.72
CA LEU A 457 2.73 7.44 -11.47
C LEU A 457 1.43 8.10 -11.97
N ALA A 458 1.18 9.34 -11.55
CA ALA A 458 0.00 10.11 -11.94
C ALA A 458 -0.04 10.38 -13.45
N GLN A 459 1.06 10.84 -14.03
CA GLN A 459 1.16 11.11 -15.47
C GLN A 459 0.92 9.83 -16.29
N SER A 460 1.52 8.72 -15.89
CA SER A 460 1.33 7.41 -16.52
C SER A 460 -0.13 6.94 -16.46
N ALA A 461 -0.82 7.16 -15.33
CA ALA A 461 -2.24 6.86 -15.19
C ALA A 461 -3.10 7.72 -16.13
N VAL A 462 -2.82 9.03 -16.22
CA VAL A 462 -3.49 9.93 -17.16
C VAL A 462 -3.24 9.50 -18.61
N HIS A 463 -2.00 9.18 -18.97
CA HIS A 463 -1.66 8.68 -20.30
C HIS A 463 -2.44 7.40 -20.64
N GLY A 464 -2.55 6.47 -19.69
CA GLY A 464 -3.26 5.21 -19.89
C GLY A 464 -4.75 5.41 -20.09
N ALA A 465 -5.39 6.21 -19.24
CA ALA A 465 -6.81 6.52 -19.33
C ALA A 465 -7.16 7.26 -20.62
N MET A 466 -6.39 8.30 -20.99
CA MET A 466 -6.56 9.02 -22.27
C MET A 466 -6.36 8.08 -23.47
N ALA A 467 -5.42 7.15 -23.38
CA ALA A 467 -5.16 6.14 -24.40
C ALA A 467 -6.20 5.01 -24.44
N GLY A 468 -7.25 5.03 -23.60
CA GLY A 468 -8.34 4.06 -23.63
C GLY A 468 -8.11 2.79 -22.81
N PHE A 469 -7.01 2.69 -22.07
CA PHE A 469 -6.83 1.59 -21.10
C PHE A 469 -7.80 1.75 -19.92
N THR A 470 -8.29 0.64 -19.39
CA THR A 470 -9.23 0.60 -18.26
C THR A 470 -9.01 -0.66 -17.42
N GLY A 471 -9.48 -0.67 -16.17
CA GLY A 471 -9.26 -1.81 -15.28
C GLY A 471 -7.78 -2.06 -14.94
N PHE A 472 -6.96 -1.00 -15.02
CA PHE A 472 -5.52 -1.08 -14.85
C PHE A 472 -5.03 -0.28 -13.67
N THR A 473 -3.81 -0.59 -13.26
CA THR A 473 -3.01 0.17 -12.32
C THR A 473 -1.63 0.44 -12.89
N VAL A 474 -0.88 1.33 -12.25
CA VAL A 474 0.45 1.74 -12.67
C VAL A 474 1.41 1.51 -11.52
N GLY A 475 2.62 1.06 -11.84
CA GLY A 475 3.73 1.06 -10.90
C GLY A 475 5.06 0.77 -11.57
N PRO A 476 6.18 0.99 -10.85
CA PRO A 476 7.50 0.64 -11.31
C PRO A 476 7.67 -0.88 -11.25
N VAL A 477 8.10 -1.47 -12.36
CA VAL A 477 8.55 -2.86 -12.48
C VAL A 477 9.96 -2.79 -13.06
N ASN A 478 10.96 -3.24 -12.31
CA ASN A 478 12.37 -3.12 -12.68
C ASN A 478 12.77 -1.70 -13.14
N SER A 479 12.39 -0.69 -12.35
CA SER A 479 12.65 0.74 -12.58
C SER A 479 11.94 1.35 -13.81
N ARG A 480 11.04 0.61 -14.47
CA ARG A 480 10.21 1.12 -15.58
C ARG A 480 8.74 1.10 -15.19
N HIS A 481 8.01 2.17 -15.49
CA HIS A 481 6.58 2.19 -15.21
C HIS A 481 5.85 1.30 -16.20
N ALA A 482 4.97 0.45 -15.70
CA ALA A 482 4.16 -0.47 -16.49
C ALA A 482 2.68 -0.36 -16.13
N TYR A 483 1.82 -0.71 -17.10
CA TYR A 483 0.41 -0.96 -16.87
C TYR A 483 0.23 -2.39 -16.38
N ILE A 484 -0.43 -2.53 -15.24
CA ILE A 484 -0.63 -3.80 -14.54
C ILE A 484 -2.14 -4.01 -14.36
N PRO A 485 -2.70 -5.20 -14.57
CA PRO A 485 -4.11 -5.45 -14.27
C PRO A 485 -4.41 -5.25 -12.78
N ILE A 486 -5.52 -4.61 -12.42
CA ILE A 486 -5.85 -4.35 -11.00
C ILE A 486 -5.88 -5.65 -10.19
N ASP A 487 -6.41 -6.73 -10.78
CA ASP A 487 -6.53 -8.03 -10.12
C ASP A 487 -5.14 -8.56 -9.66
N ARG A 488 -4.06 -8.27 -10.41
CA ARG A 488 -2.69 -8.70 -10.07
C ARG A 488 -2.10 -8.00 -8.85
N VAL A 489 -2.50 -6.74 -8.60
CA VAL A 489 -2.06 -6.01 -7.39
C VAL A 489 -2.77 -6.53 -6.13
N THR A 490 -3.96 -7.11 -6.28
CA THR A 490 -4.77 -7.60 -5.15
C THR A 490 -4.61 -9.09 -4.85
N GLU A 491 -3.86 -9.82 -5.68
CA GLU A 491 -3.75 -11.28 -5.61
C GLU A 491 -2.85 -11.77 -4.48
N THR A 492 -1.69 -11.14 -4.32
CA THR A 492 -0.67 -11.52 -3.34
C THR A 492 -0.04 -10.31 -2.70
N THR A 493 0.22 -10.42 -1.41
CA THR A 493 1.01 -9.43 -0.65
C THR A 493 2.48 -9.81 -0.65
N ASN A 494 3.35 -8.81 -0.80
CA ASN A 494 4.79 -8.98 -0.63
C ASN A 494 5.15 -8.97 0.87
N THR A 495 6.10 -9.81 1.26
CA THR A 495 6.62 -9.88 2.64
C THR A 495 8.14 -9.96 2.62
N VAL A 496 8.78 -9.61 3.73
CA VAL A 496 10.23 -9.72 3.89
C VAL A 496 10.65 -11.19 3.74
N ASN A 497 11.60 -11.44 2.84
CA ASN A 497 12.19 -12.75 2.67
C ASN A 497 13.30 -12.97 3.71
N LEU A 498 13.03 -13.77 4.75
CA LEU A 498 13.97 -14.08 5.82
C LEU A 498 15.20 -14.88 5.37
N THR A 499 15.09 -15.68 4.31
CA THR A 499 16.24 -16.40 3.73
C THR A 499 17.00 -15.54 2.72
N GLY A 500 16.52 -14.32 2.47
CA GLY A 500 17.09 -13.37 1.53
C GLY A 500 18.31 -12.63 2.07
N ARG A 501 19.15 -12.14 1.15
CA ARG A 501 20.35 -11.37 1.48
C ARG A 501 20.06 -10.06 2.24
N MET A 502 18.89 -9.47 2.06
CA MET A 502 18.51 -8.23 2.75
C MET A 502 18.31 -8.46 4.24
N TRP A 503 17.58 -9.50 4.63
CA TRP A 503 17.41 -9.86 6.03
C TRP A 503 18.74 -10.28 6.67
N ALA A 504 19.54 -11.09 5.97
CA ALA A 504 20.87 -11.47 6.44
C ALA A 504 21.80 -10.26 6.69
N ARG A 505 21.73 -9.22 5.83
CA ARG A 505 22.48 -7.97 6.04
C ARG A 505 21.99 -7.19 7.26
N LEU A 506 20.68 -7.19 7.51
CA LEU A 506 20.14 -6.58 8.72
C LEU A 506 20.68 -7.29 9.96
N LEU A 507 20.56 -8.63 10.02
CA LEU A 507 21.06 -9.41 11.16
C LEU A 507 22.56 -9.19 11.39
N ALA A 508 23.35 -9.15 10.31
CA ALA A 508 24.78 -8.86 10.40
C ALA A 508 25.09 -7.42 10.85
N SER A 509 24.21 -6.46 10.54
CA SER A 509 24.38 -5.06 10.93
C SER A 509 24.00 -4.80 12.38
N THR A 510 22.93 -5.44 12.88
CA THR A 510 22.47 -5.28 14.27
C THR A 510 23.15 -6.26 15.22
N ASN A 511 23.80 -7.31 14.69
CA ASN A 511 24.32 -8.45 15.44
C ASN A 511 23.24 -9.19 16.26
N GLN A 512 21.96 -9.03 15.89
CA GLN A 512 20.87 -9.73 16.55
C GLN A 512 20.80 -11.20 16.11
N PRO A 513 20.42 -12.13 17.00
CA PRO A 513 20.16 -13.51 16.62
C PRO A 513 18.85 -13.63 15.82
N SER A 514 18.62 -14.76 15.18
CA SER A 514 17.35 -15.01 14.46
C SER A 514 16.16 -15.28 15.38
N PHE A 515 16.34 -15.31 16.70
CA PHE A 515 15.33 -15.63 17.74
C PHE A 515 14.46 -16.89 17.46
N ILE A 516 14.87 -17.74 16.52
CA ILE A 516 14.25 -19.03 16.21
C ILE A 516 14.95 -20.07 17.09
N GLN A 517 14.20 -20.91 17.80
CA GLN A 517 14.78 -22.00 18.57
C GLN A 517 15.60 -22.92 17.66
N HIS A 518 16.80 -23.31 18.07
CA HIS A 518 17.71 -24.17 17.29
C HIS A 518 17.02 -25.41 16.68
N SER A 519 16.09 -26.03 17.42
CA SER A 519 15.30 -27.19 16.96
C SER A 519 14.26 -26.87 15.88
N GLN A 520 13.75 -25.64 15.81
CA GLN A 520 12.87 -25.18 14.73
C GLN A 520 13.67 -24.77 13.50
N ALA A 521 14.80 -24.10 13.69
CA ALA A 521 15.70 -23.71 12.60
C ALA A 521 16.22 -24.93 11.83
N GLU A 522 16.59 -26.02 12.52
CA GLU A 522 16.98 -27.29 11.89
C GLU A 522 15.82 -27.96 11.14
N ARG A 523 14.60 -27.96 11.71
CA ARG A 523 13.41 -28.50 11.04
C ARG A 523 13.03 -27.72 9.79
N GLU A 524 13.09 -26.39 9.83
CA GLU A 524 12.81 -25.55 8.66
C GLU A 524 13.88 -25.72 7.58
N ARG A 525 15.16 -25.81 7.97
CA ARG A 525 16.25 -26.13 7.03
C ARG A 525 16.05 -27.49 6.38
N GLU A 526 15.72 -28.52 7.16
CA GLU A 526 15.40 -29.84 6.61
C GLU A 526 14.16 -29.83 5.71
N LEU A 527 13.13 -29.04 6.04
CA LEU A 527 11.93 -28.94 5.20
C LEU A 527 12.24 -28.25 3.87
N ILE A 528 13.04 -27.18 3.91
CA ILE A 528 13.49 -26.44 2.73
C ILE A 528 14.41 -27.31 1.88
N ASP A 529 15.34 -28.04 2.47
CA ASP A 529 16.22 -28.97 1.75
C ASP A 529 15.41 -30.11 1.11
N ARG A 530 14.38 -30.65 1.79
CA ARG A 530 13.47 -31.64 1.19
C ARG A 530 12.63 -31.07 0.06
N LEU A 531 12.15 -29.83 0.18
CA LEU A 531 11.40 -29.14 -0.88
C LEU A 531 12.30 -28.86 -2.08
N LEU A 532 13.54 -28.40 -1.87
CA LEU A 532 14.52 -28.19 -2.94
C LEU A 532 14.93 -29.51 -3.61
N MET A 533 15.01 -30.63 -2.87
CA MET A 533 15.24 -31.96 -3.46
C MET A 533 14.05 -32.45 -4.30
N GLN A 534 12.81 -32.04 -3.99
CA GLN A 534 11.63 -32.37 -4.82
C GLN A 534 11.57 -31.60 -6.14
N PHE A 535 12.30 -30.49 -6.28
CA PHE A 535 12.43 -29.74 -7.53
C PHE A 535 13.66 -30.16 -8.36
N THR A 536 14.42 -31.17 -7.93
CA THR A 536 15.65 -31.64 -8.61
C THR A 536 15.54 -33.07 -9.17
N ILE A 537 14.33 -33.57 -9.47
CA ILE A 537 14.15 -34.87 -10.15
C ILE A 537 13.25 -34.70 -11.38
#